data_AF-L1KIT3-F1
#
_entry.id   AF-L1KIT3-F1
#
_cell.length_a   1.000
_cell.length_b   1.000
_cell.length_c   1.000
_cell.angle_alpha   90.00
_cell.angle_beta   90.00
_cell.angle_gamma   90.00
#
_symmetry.space_group_name_H-M   'P 1'
#
loop_
_entity.id
_entity.type
_entity.pdbx_description
1 polymer ?
#
loop_
_entity_poly.entity_id
_entity_poly.type
_entity_poly.pdbx_seq_one_letter_code
_entity_poly.pdbx_strand_id
1 'polypeptide(L)'
;MRSRAAAVTGTDARRSPSYTERAAAQRTHLSLPLLPTTTIGSFPQTGEPRTARANLRASQINTAGYEELIKASRAPSRSQPA
;
A
#
# COMPACT_ATOMS: atom_id res chain seq x y z
N MET A 1 12.69 16.19 16.85
CA MET A 1 13.38 14.99 16.32
C MET A 1 14.18 14.24 17.38
N ARG A 2 15.17 14.87 18.04
CA ARG A 2 16.01 14.21 19.06
C ARG A 2 15.23 13.58 20.23
N SER A 3 14.25 14.30 20.80
CA SER A 3 13.45 13.79 21.92
C SER A 3 12.61 12.56 21.56
N ARG A 4 12.11 12.47 20.33
CA ARG A 4 11.35 11.30 19.85
C ARG A 4 12.25 10.08 19.68
N ALA A 5 13.46 10.26 19.15
CA ALA A 5 14.42 9.18 19.01
C ALA A 5 14.89 8.64 20.38
N ALA A 6 15.12 9.54 21.34
CA ALA A 6 15.49 9.17 22.71
C ALA A 6 14.37 8.42 23.47
N ALA A 7 13.11 8.60 23.07
CA ALA A 7 11.95 7.95 23.68
C ALA A 7 11.67 6.55 23.12
N VAL A 8 12.41 6.06 22.12
CA VAL A 8 12.22 4.71 21.57
C VAL A 8 12.67 3.66 22.57
N THR A 9 11.80 2.70 22.82
CA THR A 9 11.98 1.60 23.77
C THR A 9 12.07 0.26 23.04
N GLY A 10 12.57 -0.77 23.73
CA GLY A 10 12.60 -2.13 23.17
C GLY A 10 11.21 -2.72 22.88
N THR A 11 10.15 -2.21 23.50
CA THR A 11 8.77 -2.62 23.23
C THR A 11 8.25 -2.08 21.90
N ASP A 12 8.73 -0.91 21.44
CA ASP A 12 8.34 -0.35 20.13
C ASP A 12 8.81 -1.21 18.96
N ALA A 13 9.90 -1.96 19.16
CA ALA A 13 10.46 -2.89 18.18
C ALA A 13 9.81 -4.28 18.19
N ARG A 14 8.88 -4.56 19.12
CA ARG A 14 8.25 -5.87 19.30
C ARG A 14 6.75 -5.80 19.04
N ARG A 15 6.25 -6.78 18.29
CA ARG A 15 4.81 -6.96 18.08
C ARG A 15 4.25 -7.82 19.21
N SER A 16 3.25 -7.28 19.91
CA SER A 16 2.35 -8.02 20.81
C SER A 16 0.95 -7.98 20.20
N PRO A 17 0.17 -9.09 20.17
CA PRO A 17 0.41 -10.42 20.76
C PRO A 17 1.39 -11.27 19.94
N SER A 18 1.65 -12.53 20.32
CA SER A 18 2.61 -13.46 19.67
C SER A 18 2.25 -13.77 18.20
N TYR A 19 3.17 -14.40 17.45
CA TYR A 19 2.88 -14.75 16.05
C TYR A 19 1.67 -15.67 15.90
N THR A 20 1.53 -16.68 16.77
CA THR A 20 0.44 -17.66 16.70
C THR A 20 -0.93 -17.00 16.88
N GLU A 21 -1.05 -16.08 17.84
CA GLU A 21 -2.26 -15.30 18.08
C GLU A 21 -2.57 -14.37 16.89
N ARG A 22 -1.56 -13.69 16.35
CA ARG A 22 -1.74 -12.83 15.17
C ARG A 22 -2.10 -13.63 13.92
N ALA A 23 -1.48 -14.78 13.71
CA ALA A 23 -1.73 -15.63 12.55
C ALA A 23 -3.18 -16.13 12.54
N ALA A 24 -3.72 -16.53 13.70
CA ALA A 24 -5.14 -16.90 13.83
C ALA A 24 -6.06 -15.72 13.49
N ALA A 25 -5.82 -14.54 14.07
CA ALA A 25 -6.61 -13.34 13.78
C ALA A 25 -6.54 -12.91 12.30
N GLN A 26 -5.34 -12.98 11.69
CA GLN A 26 -5.13 -12.68 10.28
C GLN A 26 -5.81 -13.69 9.37
N ARG A 27 -5.80 -14.98 9.70
CA ARG A 27 -6.49 -16.02 8.94
C ARG A 27 -8.00 -15.77 8.91
N THR A 28 -8.58 -15.43 10.05
CA THR A 28 -10.02 -15.07 10.15
C THR A 28 -10.34 -13.79 9.40
N HIS A 29 -9.49 -12.76 9.48
CA HIS A 29 -9.75 -11.46 8.85
C HIS A 29 -9.56 -11.49 7.32
N LEU A 30 -8.51 -12.15 6.83
CA LEU A 30 -8.15 -12.13 5.41
C LEU A 30 -8.83 -13.24 4.61
N SER A 31 -9.33 -14.30 5.26
CA SER A 31 -10.04 -15.43 4.62
C SER A 31 -9.32 -15.99 3.39
N LEU A 32 -8.00 -16.10 3.47
CA LEU A 32 -7.16 -16.54 2.37
C LEU A 32 -7.29 -18.04 2.10
N PRO A 33 -7.17 -18.49 0.84
CA PRO A 33 -7.12 -19.92 0.51
C PRO A 33 -5.86 -20.58 1.09
N LEU A 34 -5.70 -21.89 0.86
CA LEU A 34 -4.53 -22.64 1.34
C LEU A 34 -3.21 -22.12 0.74
N LEU A 35 -3.22 -21.79 -0.55
CA LEU A 35 -2.07 -21.26 -1.29
C LEU A 35 -2.40 -19.87 -1.83
N PRO A 36 -2.39 -18.82 -0.97
CA PRO A 36 -2.65 -17.47 -1.43
C PRO A 36 -1.54 -16.99 -2.36
N THR A 37 -1.93 -16.42 -3.49
CA THR A 37 -1.01 -15.71 -4.38
C THR A 37 -1.10 -14.21 -4.13
N THR A 38 0.00 -13.50 -4.37
CA THR A 38 0.05 -12.05 -4.29
C THR A 38 1.17 -11.52 -5.19
N THR A 39 1.18 -10.21 -5.44
CA THR A 39 2.29 -9.54 -6.12
C THR A 39 3.11 -8.76 -5.09
N ILE A 40 4.35 -8.42 -5.42
CA ILE A 40 5.27 -7.74 -4.48
C ILE A 40 5.08 -6.21 -4.45
N GLY A 41 4.27 -5.65 -5.35
CA GLY A 41 4.00 -4.20 -5.36
C GLY A 41 3.61 -3.65 -6.73
N SER A 42 4.46 -2.78 -7.28
CA SER A 42 4.13 -1.94 -8.44
C SER A 42 3.80 -2.75 -9.70
N PHE A 43 2.75 -2.34 -10.39
CA PHE A 43 2.50 -2.73 -11.76
C PHE A 43 3.34 -1.89 -12.74
N PRO A 44 3.53 -2.35 -14.00
CA PRO A 44 4.15 -1.53 -15.03
C PRO A 44 3.45 -0.18 -15.17
N GLN A 45 4.24 0.89 -15.10
CA GLN A 45 3.71 2.24 -15.10
C GLN A 45 3.49 2.74 -16.54
N THR A 46 2.25 3.02 -16.90
CA THR A 46 1.85 3.51 -18.24
C THR A 46 2.24 4.98 -18.45
N GLY A 47 2.09 5.50 -19.67
CA GLY A 47 2.44 6.89 -20.02
C GLY A 47 1.57 7.93 -19.31
N GLU A 48 0.27 7.67 -19.18
CA GLU A 48 -0.70 8.58 -18.57
C GLU A 48 -0.35 8.98 -17.13
N PRO A 49 -0.07 8.06 -16.17
CA PRO A 49 0.41 8.44 -14.84
C PRO A 49 1.72 9.21 -14.85
N ARG A 50 2.59 9.04 -15.85
CA ARG A 50 3.86 9.77 -15.95
C ARG A 50 3.59 11.22 -16.32
N THR A 51 2.75 11.45 -17.33
CA THR A 51 2.32 12.79 -17.75
C THR A 51 1.56 13.50 -16.63
N ALA A 52 0.62 12.82 -15.96
CA ALA A 52 -0.11 13.40 -14.83
C ALA A 52 0.83 13.88 -13.71
N ARG A 53 1.87 13.11 -13.38
CA ARG A 53 2.91 13.51 -12.40
C ARG A 53 3.73 14.72 -12.88
N ALA A 54 4.09 14.76 -14.15
CA ALA A 54 4.82 15.89 -14.72
C ALA A 54 3.97 17.17 -14.66
N ASN A 55 2.70 17.10 -15.06
CA ASN A 55 1.77 18.23 -15.07
C ASN A 55 1.48 18.74 -13.65
N LEU A 56 1.37 17.87 -12.65
CA LEU A 56 1.22 18.28 -11.25
C LEU A 56 2.47 19.03 -10.75
N ARG A 57 3.67 18.51 -11.06
CA ARG A 57 4.94 19.16 -10.70
C ARG A 57 5.12 20.52 -11.37
N ALA A 58 4.58 20.67 -12.59
CA ALA A 58 4.56 21.92 -13.33
C ALA A 58 3.36 22.84 -12.95
N SER A 59 2.54 22.45 -11.96
CA SER A 59 1.32 23.16 -11.55
C SER A 59 0.30 23.40 -12.68
N GLN A 60 0.37 22.61 -13.76
CA GLN A 60 -0.57 22.65 -14.88
C GLN A 60 -1.90 21.97 -14.53
N ILE A 61 -1.88 21.07 -13.56
CA ILE A 61 -3.07 20.51 -12.92
C ILE A 61 -2.96 20.69 -11.41
N ASN A 62 -4.10 20.81 -10.74
CA ASN A 62 -4.15 20.81 -9.29
C ASN A 62 -4.17 19.38 -8.73
N THR A 63 -4.05 19.27 -7.41
CA THR A 63 -4.05 17.97 -6.70
C THR A 63 -5.29 17.14 -7.00
N ALA A 64 -6.48 17.77 -7.02
CA ALA A 64 -7.73 17.08 -7.31
C ALA A 64 -7.73 16.47 -8.73
N GLY A 65 -7.28 17.22 -9.73
CA GLY A 65 -7.15 16.73 -11.11
C GLY A 65 -6.14 15.59 -11.24
N TYR A 66 -5.03 15.66 -10.50
CA TYR A 66 -4.07 14.55 -10.44
C TYR A 66 -4.67 13.29 -9.80
N GLU A 67 -5.39 13.43 -8.69
CA GLU A 67 -6.01 12.30 -8.00
C GLU A 67 -7.01 11.56 -8.89
N GLU A 68 -7.82 12.28 -9.66
CA GLU A 68 -8.76 11.67 -10.61
C GLU A 68 -8.02 10.89 -11.70
N LEU A 69 -6.95 11.44 -12.27
CA LEU A 69 -6.12 10.74 -13.26
C LEU A 69 -5.46 9.48 -12.68
N ILE A 70 -4.98 9.54 -11.43
CA ILE A 70 -4.39 8.37 -10.76
C ILE A 70 -5.46 7.31 -10.45
N LYS A 71 -6.65 7.70 -9.98
CA LYS A 71 -7.77 6.78 -9.76
C LYS A 71 -8.12 6.03 -11.03
N ALA A 72 -8.22 6.73 -12.16
CA ALA A 72 -8.51 6.15 -13.47
C ALA A 72 -7.42 5.16 -13.93
N SER A 73 -6.15 5.42 -13.58
CA SER A 73 -5.03 4.55 -13.97
C SER A 73 -4.86 3.26 -13.16
N ARG A 74 -5.62 3.09 -12.07
CA ARG A 74 -5.56 1.86 -11.26
C ARG A 74 -6.03 0.70 -12.13
N ALA A 75 -5.17 -0.31 -12.28
CA ALA A 75 -5.55 -1.53 -12.96
C ALA A 75 -6.87 -2.06 -12.35
N PRO A 76 -7.81 -2.60 -13.17
CA PRO A 76 -8.97 -3.27 -12.62
C PRO A 76 -8.46 -4.35 -11.69
N SER A 77 -8.91 -4.37 -10.43
CA SER A 77 -8.53 -5.42 -9.49
C SER A 77 -9.16 -6.72 -9.96
N ARG A 78 -8.51 -7.39 -10.92
CA ARG A 78 -8.87 -8.76 -11.26
C ARG A 78 -8.54 -9.57 -10.02
N SER A 79 -9.61 -10.01 -9.36
CA SER A 79 -9.61 -11.15 -8.45
C SER A 79 -8.68 -12.21 -9.03
N GLN A 80 -7.55 -12.45 -8.36
CA GLN A 80 -6.75 -13.63 -8.66
C GLN A 80 -7.67 -14.84 -8.46
N PRO A 81 -7.81 -15.73 -9.46
CA PRO A 81 -8.59 -16.93 -9.28
C PRO A 81 -7.92 -17.82 -8.23
N ALA A 82 -8.77 -18.58 -7.53
CA ALA A 82 -8.43 -19.54 -6.48
C ALA A 82 -7.43 -20.61 -6.94
#